data_AF-C7QDI2-F1
#
_entry.id   AF-C7QDI2-F1
#
_cell.length_a   1.000
_cell.length_b   1.000
_cell.length_c   1.000
_cell.angle_alpha   90.00
_cell.angle_beta   90.00
_cell.angle_gamma   90.00
#
_symmetry.space_group_name_H-M   'P 1'
#
loop_
_entity.id
_entity.type
_entity.pdbx_description
1 polymer ?
#
loop_
_entity_poly.entity_id
_entity_poly.type
_entity_poly.pdbx_seq_one_letter_code
_entity_poly.pdbx_strand_id
1 'polypeptide(L)'
;MAELLVLSRERAAKWESLLLLGSPEAIAAARTWHRVAWTMEWVARGTITDPEAWDRALEEFTIAREQFYQAARADLGISGNDPLIGAHGTDQH
;
A
#
# COMPACT_ATOMS: atom_id res chain seq x y z
N MET A 1 25.36 3.47 -2.37
CA MET A 1 25.16 2.88 -1.03
C MET A 1 24.64 3.87 0.02
N ALA A 2 25.22 5.08 0.15
CA ALA A 2 24.76 6.06 1.16
C ALA A 2 23.30 6.53 1.00
N GLU A 3 22.86 6.74 -0.24
CA GLU A 3 21.50 7.22 -0.56
C GLU A 3 20.39 6.20 -0.18
N LEU A 4 20.59 4.91 -0.49
CA LEU A 4 19.65 3.84 -0.13
C LEU A 4 19.44 3.75 1.39
N LEU A 5 20.48 3.98 2.18
CA LEU A 5 20.41 4.01 3.64
C LEU A 5 19.67 5.24 4.18
N VAL A 6 19.76 6.38 3.50
CA VAL A 6 18.98 7.57 3.86
C VAL A 6 17.49 7.30 3.62
N LEU A 7 17.14 6.84 2.43
CA LEU A 7 15.76 6.55 2.05
C LEU A 7 15.14 5.45 2.94
N SER A 8 15.91 4.42 3.32
CA SER A 8 15.40 3.36 4.20
C SER A 8 15.09 3.88 5.61
N ARG A 9 15.91 4.79 6.16
CA ARG A 9 15.64 5.45 7.44
C ARG A 9 14.44 6.39 7.37
N GLU A 10 14.32 7.18 6.31
CA GLU A 10 13.17 8.06 6.12
C GLU A 10 11.86 7.26 6.03
N ARG A 11 11.87 6.15 5.30
CA ARG A 11 10.73 5.23 5.26
C ARG A 11 10.39 4.69 6.65
N ALA A 12 11.40 4.26 7.41
CA ALA A 12 11.19 3.73 8.77
C ALA A 12 10.59 4.78 9.71
N ALA A 13 11.09 6.02 9.69
CA ALA A 13 10.55 7.11 10.49
C ALA A 13 9.09 7.45 10.10
N LYS A 14 8.77 7.49 8.80
CA LYS A 14 7.38 7.69 8.33
C LYS A 14 6.46 6.56 8.79
N TRP A 15 6.97 5.32 8.80
CA TRP A 15 6.24 4.16 9.28
C TRP A 15 5.96 4.23 10.79
N GLU A 16 6.96 4.62 11.59
CA GLU A 16 6.78 4.84 13.03
C GLU A 16 5.74 5.91 13.33
N SER A 17 5.78 7.05 12.62
CA SER A 17 4.77 8.09 12.75
C SER A 17 3.36 7.57 12.47
N LEU A 18 3.18 6.75 11.44
CA LEU A 18 1.90 6.14 11.14
C LEU A 18 1.42 5.20 12.25
N LEU A 19 2.32 4.39 12.83
CA LEU A 19 1.98 3.50 13.94
C LEU A 19 1.61 4.23 15.23
N LEU A 20 2.16 5.42 15.45
CA LEU A 20 1.93 6.20 16.67
C LEU A 20 0.75 7.17 16.57
N LEU A 21 0.48 7.69 15.38
CA LEU A 21 -0.47 8.78 15.17
C LEU A 21 -1.70 8.40 14.33
N GLY A 22 -1.65 7.27 13.62
CA GLY A 22 -2.77 6.83 12.79
C GLY A 22 -3.89 6.20 13.62
N SER A 23 -5.13 6.30 13.12
CA SER A 23 -6.25 5.52 13.64
C SER A 23 -5.99 4.01 13.55
N PRO A 24 -6.63 3.19 14.40
CA PRO A 24 -6.57 1.73 14.30
C PRO A 24 -6.90 1.21 12.89
N GLU A 25 -7.88 1.81 12.23
CA GLU A 25 -8.30 1.47 10.87
C GLU A 25 -7.21 1.78 9.85
N ALA A 26 -6.60 2.98 9.93
CA ALA A 26 -5.50 3.37 9.04
C ALA A 26 -4.27 2.48 9.25
N ILE A 27 -3.93 2.15 10.51
CA ILE A 27 -2.83 1.24 10.85
C ILE A 27 -3.10 -0.16 10.29
N ALA A 28 -4.32 -0.69 10.44
CA ALA A 28 -4.68 -2.01 9.94
C ALA A 28 -4.59 -2.07 8.40
N ALA A 29 -5.16 -1.10 7.71
CA ALA A 29 -5.12 -1.02 6.25
C ALA A 29 -3.67 -0.86 5.74
N ALA A 30 -2.86 -0.03 6.40
CA ALA A 30 -1.45 0.13 6.05
C ALA A 30 -0.65 -1.17 6.21
N ARG A 31 -0.90 -1.94 7.27
CA ARG A 31 -0.26 -3.24 7.49
C ARG A 31 -0.63 -4.25 6.41
N THR A 32 -1.89 -4.26 5.99
CA THR A 32 -2.34 -5.09 4.87
C THR A 32 -1.63 -4.69 3.59
N TRP A 33 -1.60 -3.39 3.27
CA TRP A 33 -0.92 -2.91 2.07
C TRP A 33 0.58 -3.24 2.07
N HIS A 34 1.27 -3.05 3.20
CA HIS A 34 2.70 -3.39 3.33
C HIS A 34 2.94 -4.91 3.20
N ARG A 35 2.02 -5.75 3.70
CA ARG A 35 2.08 -7.20 3.50
C ARG A 35 1.99 -7.58 2.02
N VAL A 36 1.05 -6.99 1.29
CA VAL A 36 0.91 -7.30 -0.14
C VAL A 36 2.12 -6.80 -0.94
N ALA A 37 2.69 -5.64 -0.59
CA ALA A 37 3.93 -5.17 -1.19
C ALA A 37 5.09 -6.17 -1.01
N TRP A 38 5.20 -6.83 0.14
CA TRP A 38 6.16 -7.92 0.33
C TRP A 38 5.83 -9.16 -0.51
N THR A 39 4.56 -9.52 -0.67
CA THR A 39 4.17 -10.61 -1.58
C THR A 39 4.62 -10.31 -3.00
N MET A 40 4.41 -9.08 -3.49
CA MET A 40 4.90 -8.66 -4.81
C MET A 40 6.42 -8.76 -4.93
N GLU A 41 7.17 -8.39 -3.88
CA GLU A 41 8.61 -8.57 -3.83
C GLU A 41 9.01 -10.06 -3.95
N TRP A 42 8.32 -10.96 -3.26
CA TRP A 42 8.57 -12.40 -3.35
C TRP A 42 8.29 -12.97 -4.74
N VAL A 43 7.21 -12.53 -5.39
CA VAL A 43 6.92 -12.89 -6.78
C VAL A 43 8.03 -12.38 -7.71
N ALA A 44 8.40 -11.10 -7.60
CA ALA A 44 9.45 -10.49 -8.42
C ALA A 44 10.84 -11.15 -8.24
N ARG A 45 11.13 -11.67 -7.05
CA ARG A 45 12.35 -12.43 -6.75
C ARG A 45 12.29 -13.89 -7.19
N GLY A 46 11.15 -14.36 -7.71
CA GLY A 46 10.95 -15.76 -8.07
C GLY A 46 10.85 -16.70 -6.87
N THR A 47 10.61 -16.18 -5.67
CA THR A 47 10.34 -16.99 -4.47
C THR A 47 8.94 -17.62 -4.54
N ILE A 48 8.00 -16.90 -5.16
CA ILE A 48 6.70 -17.42 -5.57
C ILE A 48 6.76 -17.61 -7.08
N THR A 49 6.56 -18.84 -7.55
CA THR A 49 6.75 -19.22 -8.97
C THR A 49 5.42 -19.47 -9.71
N ASP A 50 4.29 -19.18 -9.07
CA ASP A 50 2.98 -19.30 -9.69
C ASP A 50 2.79 -18.21 -10.76
N PRO A 51 2.48 -18.57 -12.02
CA PRO A 51 2.27 -17.63 -13.11
C PRO A 51 1.20 -16.56 -12.85
N GLU A 52 0.17 -16.87 -12.06
CA GLU A 52 -0.93 -15.94 -11.74
C GLU A 52 -0.67 -15.12 -10.47
N ALA A 53 0.45 -15.37 -9.77
CA ALA A 53 0.73 -14.69 -8.51
C ALA A 53 1.00 -13.19 -8.66
N TRP A 54 1.55 -12.76 -9.81
CA TRP A 54 1.77 -11.34 -10.05
C TRP A 54 0.45 -10.57 -10.16
N ASP A 55 -0.47 -11.06 -10.99
CA ASP A 55 -1.74 -10.37 -11.25
C ASP A 55 -2.60 -10.32 -9.98
N ARG A 56 -2.68 -11.42 -9.23
CA ARG A 56 -3.38 -11.43 -7.93
C ARG A 56 -2.75 -10.49 -6.91
N ALA A 57 -1.42 -10.48 -6.79
CA ALA A 57 -0.73 -9.58 -5.87
C ALA A 57 -0.92 -8.11 -6.26
N LEU A 58 -1.00 -7.80 -7.57
CA LEU A 58 -1.25 -6.45 -8.07
C LEU A 58 -2.69 -5.98 -7.76
N GLU A 59 -3.68 -6.85 -7.95
CA GLU A 59 -5.07 -6.59 -7.58
C GLU A 59 -5.20 -6.33 -6.08
N GLU A 60 -4.66 -7.24 -5.25
CA GLU A 60 -4.64 -7.10 -3.79
C GLU A 60 -3.91 -5.82 -3.34
N PHE A 61 -2.82 -5.45 -4.03
CA PHE A 61 -2.05 -4.25 -3.70
C PHE A 61 -2.88 -3.00 -3.97
N THR A 62 -3.59 -2.98 -5.09
CA THR A 62 -4.44 -1.85 -5.50
C THR A 62 -5.56 -1.64 -4.50
N ILE A 63 -6.29 -2.71 -4.15
CA ILE A 63 -7.38 -2.67 -3.16
C ILE A 63 -6.85 -2.24 -1.79
N ALA A 64 -5.75 -2.84 -1.31
CA ALA A 64 -5.19 -2.51 0.00
C ALA A 64 -4.69 -1.06 0.07
N ARG A 65 -4.11 -0.54 -1.03
CA ARG A 65 -3.70 0.86 -1.15
C ARG A 65 -4.89 1.80 -1.06
N GLU A 66 -5.97 1.51 -1.77
CA GLU A 66 -7.19 2.32 -1.73
C GLU A 66 -7.81 2.35 -0.33
N GLN A 67 -7.92 1.19 0.33
CA GLN A 67 -8.41 1.10 1.70
C GLN A 67 -7.54 1.90 2.67
N PHE A 68 -6.21 1.84 2.52
CA PHE A 68 -5.31 2.66 3.33
C PHE A 68 -5.55 4.15 3.13
N TYR A 69 -5.67 4.62 1.89
CA TYR A 69 -5.92 6.03 1.62
C TYR A 69 -7.28 6.49 2.13
N GLN A 70 -8.33 5.67 1.98
CA GLN A 70 -9.65 6.00 2.54
C GLN A 70 -9.59 6.13 4.07
N ALA A 71 -8.98 5.16 4.75
CA ALA A 71 -8.84 5.19 6.21
C ALA A 71 -7.99 6.37 6.70
N ALA A 72 -6.85 6.63 6.04
CA ALA A 72 -5.98 7.74 6.38
C ALA A 72 -6.63 9.11 6.13
N ARG A 73 -7.39 9.27 5.05
CA ARG A 73 -8.14 10.50 4.77
C ARG A 73 -9.24 10.73 5.80
N ALA A 74 -9.97 9.68 6.17
CA ALA A 74 -10.98 9.75 7.22
C ALA A 74 -10.38 10.15 8.58
N ASP A 75 -9.24 9.57 8.94
CA ASP A 75 -8.48 9.89 10.16
C ASP A 75 -8.05 11.36 10.21
N LEU A 76 -7.65 11.92 9.05
CA LEU A 76 -7.29 13.33 8.91
C LEU A 76 -8.50 14.28 8.75
N GLY A 77 -9.73 13.77 8.76
CA GLY A 77 -10.95 14.56 8.55
C GLY A 77 -11.11 15.09 7.11
N ILE A 78 -10.40 14.52 6.13
CA ILE A 78 -10.42 14.94 4.74
C ILE A 78 -11.60 14.26 4.03
N SER A 79 -12.61 15.06 3.66
CA SER A 79 -13.78 14.58 2.90
C SER A 79 -13.55 14.62 1.38
N GLY A 80 -14.19 13.72 0.64
CA GLY A 80 -14.19 13.66 -0.82
C GLY A 80 -13.43 12.47 -1.39
N ASN A 81 -13.92 11.94 -2.51
CA ASN A 81 -13.30 10.83 -3.23
C ASN A 81 -11.95 11.27 -3.81
N ASP A 82 -10.91 10.46 -3.62
CA ASP A 82 -9.63 10.69 -4.30
C ASP A 82 -9.84 10.40 -5.80
N PRO A 83 -9.55 11.35 -6.72
CA PRO A 83 -9.70 11.15 -8.15
C PRO A 83 -8.93 9.93 -8.68
N LEU A 84 -7.86 9.51 -8.01
CA LEU A 84 -7.05 8.36 -8.40
C LEU A 84 -7.64 7.00 -7.95
N ILE A 85 -8.62 7.00 -7.03
CA ILE A 85 -9.35 5.79 -6.61
C ILE A 85 -10.50 5.45 -7.57
N GLY A 86 -10.98 6.42 -8.37
CA GLY A 86 -12.07 6.22 -9.33
C GLY A 86 -11.64 5.79 -10.74
N ALA A 87 -10.36 5.85 -11.08
CA ALA A 87 -9.86 5.67 -12.44
C ALA A 87 -9.54 4.22 -12.83
N HIS A 88 -9.63 3.26 -11.91
CA HIS A 88 -9.30 1.85 -12.16
C HIS A 88 -10.49 1.01 -12.68
N GLY A 89 -11.66 1.61 -12.94
CA GLY A 89 -12.90 0.88 -13.22
C GLY A 89 -13.56 1.07 -14.59
N THR A 90 -12.99 1.84 -15.54
CA THR A 90 -13.71 2.20 -16.78
C THR A 90 -12.95 2.02 -18.10
N ASP A 91 -11.95 1.15 -18.19
CA ASP A 91 -11.41 0.73 -19.50
C ASP A 91 -11.04 -0.76 -19.50
N GLN A 92 -12.05 -1.60 -19.72
CA GLN A 92 -11.90 -2.89 -20.39
C GLN A 92 -13.04 -3.02 -21.40
N HIS A 93 -12.76 -2.55 -22.61
CA HIS A 93 -13.45 -2.94 -23.84
C HIS A 93 -12.81 -4.21 -24.40
#